data_AF-A0AAW5LDP3-F1
#
_entry.id   AF-A0AAW5LDP3-F1
#
_cell.length_a   1.000
_cell.length_b   1.000
_cell.length_c   1.000
_cell.angle_alpha   90.00
_cell.angle_beta   90.00
_cell.angle_gamma   90.00
#
_symmetry.space_group_name_H-M   'P 1'
#
loop_
_entity.id
_entity.type
_entity.pdbx_description
1 polymer ?
#
loop_
_entity_poly.entity_id
_entity_poly.type
_entity_poly.pdbx_seq_one_letter_code
_entity_poly.pdbx_strand_id
1 'polypeptide(L)' 'MKPKISISLITAFSIISSSSAFAKAKCSDFATQEEAQAYMIRYGATYLDRDRDGKACECLPGGSKYGSSVCNRR' A
#
# COMPACT_ATOMS: atom_id res chain seq x y z
N MET A 1 -7.81 -53.19 -23.76
CA MET A 1 -8.87 -52.23 -24.16
C MET A 1 -8.27 -50.83 -24.12
N LYS A 2 -8.37 -50.05 -25.22
CA LYS A 2 -7.78 -48.69 -25.33
C LYS A 2 -8.92 -47.65 -25.30
N PRO A 3 -8.87 -46.59 -24.48
CA PRO A 3 -9.92 -45.59 -24.49
C PRO A 3 -9.82 -44.75 -25.79
N LYS A 4 -10.95 -44.64 -26.50
CA LYS A 4 -11.11 -43.76 -27.66
C LYS A 4 -11.29 -42.34 -27.13
N ILE A 5 -10.26 -41.51 -27.28
CA ILE A 5 -10.30 -40.10 -26.88
C ILE A 5 -11.23 -39.38 -27.87
N SER A 6 -12.47 -39.15 -27.45
CA SER A 6 -13.43 -38.28 -28.14
C SER A 6 -12.96 -36.84 -27.94
N ILE A 7 -12.78 -36.09 -29.02
CA ILE A 7 -12.41 -34.67 -29.00
C ILE A 7 -13.62 -33.90 -28.43
N SER A 8 -13.69 -33.87 -27.10
CA SER A 8 -14.62 -33.05 -26.35
C SER A 8 -14.06 -31.63 -26.32
N LEU A 9 -14.91 -30.68 -26.72
CA LEU A 9 -14.70 -29.23 -26.69
C LEU A 9 -13.70 -28.82 -25.59
N ILE A 10 -12.51 -28.37 -26.00
CA ILE A 10 -11.50 -27.85 -25.08
C ILE A 10 -12.04 -26.48 -24.60
N THR A 11 -12.71 -26.49 -23.45
CA THR A 11 -13.08 -25.28 -22.72
C THR A 11 -11.80 -24.56 -22.33
N ALA A 12 -11.39 -23.57 -23.14
CA ALA A 12 -10.31 -22.67 -22.83
C ALA A 12 -10.74 -21.77 -21.66
N PHE A 13 -10.54 -22.25 -20.43
CA PHE A 13 -10.70 -21.45 -19.22
C PHE A 13 -9.45 -20.57 -19.06
N SER A 14 -9.44 -19.45 -19.78
CA SER A 14 -8.44 -18.39 -19.59
C SER A 14 -8.63 -17.78 -18.21
N ILE A 15 -7.82 -18.21 -17.25
CA ILE A 15 -7.77 -17.60 -15.92
C ILE A 15 -7.08 -16.25 -16.08
N ILE A 16 -7.84 -15.18 -16.30
CA ILE A 16 -7.34 -13.81 -16.28
C ILE A 16 -6.98 -13.50 -14.82
N SER A 17 -5.71 -13.66 -14.46
CA SER A 17 -5.20 -13.24 -13.16
C SER A 17 -5.18 -11.71 -13.09
N SER A 18 -6.26 -11.12 -12.60
CA SER A 18 -6.32 -9.70 -12.24
C SER A 18 -5.43 -9.43 -11.04
N SER A 19 -4.18 -9.01 -11.26
CA SER A 19 -3.32 -8.50 -10.20
C SER A 19 -3.85 -7.14 -9.73
N SER A 20 -4.69 -7.13 -8.69
CA SER A 20 -5.10 -5.90 -8.02
C SER A 20 -3.90 -5.32 -7.26
N ALA A 21 -3.22 -4.35 -7.87
CA ALA A 21 -2.24 -3.53 -7.17
C ALA A 21 -2.97 -2.65 -6.17
N PHE A 22 -3.04 -3.08 -4.90
CA PHE A 22 -3.55 -2.22 -3.83
C PHE A 22 -2.61 -1.01 -3.71
N ALA A 23 -3.15 0.19 -3.90
CA ALA A 23 -2.36 1.41 -3.75
C ALA A 23 -1.79 1.47 -2.33
N LYS A 24 -0.48 1.71 -2.22
CA LYS A 24 0.15 1.98 -0.91
C LYS A 24 -0.40 3.30 -0.37
N ALA A 25 -0.65 3.36 0.93
CA ALA A 25 -1.01 4.59 1.61
C ALA A 25 0.07 5.65 1.41
N LYS A 26 -0.30 6.92 1.53
CA LYS A 26 0.60 8.07 1.47
C LYS A 26 0.26 8.99 2.62
N CYS A 27 1.19 9.87 3.00
CA CYS A 27 0.91 10.86 4.05
C CYS A 27 -0.29 11.76 3.73
N SER A 28 -0.59 12.00 2.45
CA SER A 28 -1.78 12.76 2.01
C SER A 28 -3.11 12.06 2.29
N ASP A 29 -3.09 10.78 2.64
CA ASP A 29 -4.29 9.98 2.88
C ASP A 29 -4.77 10.10 4.34
N PHE A 30 -4.01 10.80 5.19
CA PHE A 30 -4.28 10.97 6.62
C PHE A 30 -4.46 12.45 6.96
N ALA A 31 -5.36 12.75 7.90
CA ALA A 31 -5.59 14.11 8.37
C ALA A 31 -4.55 14.52 9.43
N THR A 32 -4.08 13.57 10.23
CA THR A 32 -3.14 13.84 11.34
C THR A 32 -1.96 12.87 11.35
N GLN A 33 -0.90 13.27 12.04
CA GLN A 33 0.27 12.43 12.25
C GLN A 33 -0.07 11.16 13.07
N GLU A 34 -0.95 11.29 14.06
CA GLU A 34 -1.43 10.20 14.92
C GLU A 34 -2.08 9.07 14.08
N GLU A 35 -2.96 9.43 13.15
CA GLU A 35 -3.61 8.48 12.24
C GLU A 35 -2.60 7.74 11.36
N ALA A 36 -1.64 8.48 10.78
CA ALA A 36 -0.58 7.91 9.98
C ALA A 36 0.32 6.97 10.80
N GLN A 37 0.61 7.34 12.06
CA GLN A 37 1.40 6.53 12.99
C GLN A 37 0.68 5.23 13.33
N ALA A 38 -0.62 5.30 13.64
CA ALA A 38 -1.44 4.12 13.93
C ALA A 38 -1.46 3.17 12.71
N TYR A 39 -1.57 3.71 11.49
CA TYR A 39 -1.48 2.92 10.27
C TYR A 39 -0.11 2.26 10.12
N MET A 40 0.98 3.01 10.34
CA MET A 40 2.34 2.47 10.29
C MET A 40 2.54 1.31 11.26
N ILE A 41 2.11 1.46 12.51
CA ILE A 41 2.21 0.42 13.54
C ILE A 41 1.39 -0.81 13.14
N ARG A 42 0.15 -0.60 12.70
CA ARG A 42 -0.78 -1.68 12.37
C ARG A 42 -0.36 -2.52 11.16
N TYR A 43 0.20 -1.87 10.14
CA TYR A 43 0.49 -2.50 8.85
C TYR A 43 1.98 -2.62 8.51
N GLY A 44 2.87 -2.22 9.43
CA GLY A 44 4.31 -2.17 9.16
C GLY A 44 4.67 -1.20 8.03
N ALA A 45 3.89 -0.14 7.85
CA ALA A 45 4.03 0.82 6.74
C ALA A 45 5.19 1.82 6.98
N THR A 46 6.39 1.31 7.24
CA THR A 46 7.59 2.10 7.55
C THR A 46 7.99 3.06 6.44
N TYR A 47 7.48 2.87 5.22
CA TYR A 47 7.65 3.82 4.12
C TYR A 47 6.95 5.17 4.34
N LEU A 48 6.05 5.28 5.33
CA LEU A 48 5.44 6.55 5.76
C LEU A 48 6.38 7.38 6.64
N ASP A 49 7.41 6.76 7.20
CA ASP A 49 8.50 7.37 7.96
C ASP A 49 9.74 7.45 7.06
N ARG A 50 9.98 8.66 6.53
CA ARG A 50 10.96 8.84 5.44
C ARG A 50 12.39 8.87 5.94
N ASP A 51 12.61 9.45 7.12
CA ASP A 51 13.91 9.59 7.78
C ASP A 51 14.19 8.47 8.79
N ARG A 52 13.23 7.57 9.01
CA ARG A 52 13.37 6.32 9.78
C ARG A 52 13.68 6.55 11.25
N ASP A 53 13.07 7.58 11.83
CA ASP A 53 13.21 7.92 13.24
C ASP A 53 12.10 7.27 14.13
N GLY A 54 11.20 6.52 13.50
CA GLY A 54 10.06 5.87 14.12
C GLY A 54 8.76 6.69 14.06
N LYS A 55 8.75 7.86 13.39
CA LYS A 55 7.59 8.74 13.32
C LYS A 55 7.11 8.90 11.87
N ALA A 56 5.95 8.33 11.59
CA ALA A 56 5.30 8.47 10.30
C ALA A 56 4.89 9.92 10.06
N CYS A 57 5.05 10.40 8.82
CA CYS A 57 4.41 11.60 8.29
C CYS A 57 4.46 12.86 9.20
N GLU A 58 5.63 13.18 9.76
CA GLU A 58 5.81 14.26 10.76
C GLU A 58 5.40 15.68 10.31
N CYS A 59 5.13 15.87 9.02
CA CYS A 59 4.64 17.11 8.43
C CYS A 59 3.12 17.28 8.49
N LEU A 60 2.37 16.27 8.96
CA LEU A 60 0.95 16.38 9.24
C LEU A 60 0.67 17.07 10.58
N PRO A 61 -0.52 17.64 10.80
CA PRO A 61 -0.93 18.17 12.09
C PRO A 61 -0.64 17.19 13.25
N GLY A 62 -0.06 17.72 14.33
CA GLY A 62 0.39 16.94 15.51
C GLY A 62 1.80 16.35 15.39
N GLY A 63 2.38 16.32 14.19
CA GLY A 63 3.74 15.82 13.96
C GLY A 63 4.85 16.77 14.40
N SER A 64 6.04 16.22 14.68
CA SER A 64 7.16 16.99 15.24
C SER A 64 7.74 18.05 14.28
N LYS A 65 7.47 17.91 12.98
CA LYS A 65 7.92 18.83 11.92
C LYS A 65 6.80 19.69 11.37
N TYR A 66 5.58 19.59 11.92
CA TYR A 66 4.43 20.33 11.42
C TYR A 66 4.70 21.84 11.34
N GLY A 67 4.45 22.43 10.17
CA GLY A 67 4.70 23.86 9.91
C GLY A 67 6.16 24.27 9.70
N SER A 68 7.13 23.35 9.83
CA SER A 68 8.53 23.67 9.57
C SER A 68 8.85 23.72 8.08
N SER A 69 9.87 24.49 7.71
CA SER A 69 10.28 24.66 6.30
C SER A 69 10.76 23.37 5.64
N VAL A 70 11.15 22.34 6.41
CA VAL A 70 11.52 21.02 5.87
C VAL A 70 10.34 20.33 5.17
N CYS A 71 9.12 20.66 5.56
CA CYS A 71 7.90 20.07 4.99
C CYS A 71 7.55 20.64 3.62
N ASN A 72 8.05 21.84 3.30
CA ASN A 72 7.84 22.52 2.01
C ASN A 72 8.92 22.19 0.97
N ARG A 73 9.96 21.44 1.34
CA ARG A 73 11.07 21.05 0.46
C ARG A 73 10.79 19.75 -0.30
N ARG A 74 9.57 19.57 -0.82
CA ARG A 74 9.17 18.38 -1.57
C ARG A 74 8.77 18.73 -2.99
#